data_AF-A0A9D0TEX9-F1
#
_entry.id   AF-A0A9D0TEX9-F1
#
_cell.length_a   1.000
_cell.length_b   1.000
_cell.length_c   1.000
_cell.angle_alpha   90.00
_cell.angle_beta   90.00
_cell.angle_gamma   90.00
#
_symmetry.space_group_name_H-M   'P 1'
#
loop_
_entity.id
_entity.type
_entity.pdbx_description
1 polymer ?
#
loop_
_entity_poly.entity_id
_entity_poly.type
_entity_poly.pdbx_seq_one_letter_code
_entity_poly.pdbx_strand_id
1 'polypeptide(L)'
;MRACGSGPREGTPVSKLLVIVLAMSAGGLVALQGVVNSQLGKVLSHPLQAALLSFAVGWLGLFLATLMFGTGLPSLVQLATLPSRLWLGGLLGAAFITATILLIPKIGVANMLVAAVAGQVVVALVLDHYGVLGALQQSITLTRALGTILVITGLVIINQ
;
A
#
# COMPACT_ATOMS: atom_id res chain seq x y z
N MET A 1 -18.09 -35.45 10.74
CA MET A 1 -18.96 -34.30 11.06
C MET A 1 -18.31 -33.06 10.46
N ARG A 2 -18.95 -32.43 9.46
CA ARG A 2 -18.44 -31.24 8.74
C ARG A 2 -18.67 -30.00 9.62
N ALA A 3 -17.62 -29.24 9.91
CA ALA A 3 -17.75 -27.95 10.57
C ALA A 3 -18.34 -26.94 9.58
N CYS A 4 -19.52 -26.40 9.91
CA CYS A 4 -20.14 -25.28 9.20
C CYS A 4 -19.20 -24.06 9.22
N GLY A 5 -19.04 -23.44 8.05
CA GLY A 5 -18.25 -22.25 7.85
C GLY A 5 -18.77 -21.07 8.68
N SER A 6 -17.87 -20.47 9.44
CA SER A 6 -18.06 -19.13 9.96
C SER A 6 -17.91 -18.14 8.80
N GLY A 7 -19.04 -17.70 8.23
CA GLY A 7 -19.06 -16.56 7.33
C GLY A 7 -18.51 -15.30 8.00
N PRO A 8 -18.04 -14.29 7.24
CA PRO A 8 -17.51 -13.04 7.81
C PRO A 8 -18.57 -12.38 8.69
N ARG A 9 -18.23 -12.08 9.96
CA ARG A 9 -19.12 -11.31 10.85
C ARG A 9 -19.29 -9.92 10.25
N GLU A 10 -20.50 -9.60 9.78
CA GLU A 10 -20.83 -8.26 9.34
C GLU A 10 -20.73 -7.32 10.56
N GLY A 11 -19.66 -6.53 10.62
CA GLY A 11 -19.49 -5.52 11.65
C GLY A 11 -20.59 -4.46 11.58
N THR A 12 -21.00 -3.92 12.74
CA THR A 12 -21.97 -2.84 12.83
C THR A 12 -21.53 -1.62 11.99
N PRO A 13 -22.44 -0.76 11.49
CA PRO A 13 -22.08 0.40 10.67
C PRO A 13 -21.01 1.31 11.30
N VAL A 14 -21.03 1.45 12.62
CA VAL A 14 -20.03 2.19 13.41
C VAL A 14 -18.63 1.57 13.27
N SER A 15 -18.51 0.24 13.28
CA SER A 15 -17.22 -0.44 13.08
C SER A 15 -16.66 -0.23 11.68
N LYS A 16 -17.51 -0.21 10.64
CA LYS A 16 -17.08 0.02 9.25
C LYS A 16 -16.55 1.44 9.06
N LEU A 17 -17.25 2.44 9.61
CA LEU A 17 -16.80 3.84 9.54
C LEU A 17 -15.44 4.04 10.23
N LEU A 18 -15.26 3.44 11.42
CA LEU A 18 -13.99 3.50 12.13
C LEU A 18 -12.83 2.91 11.30
N VAL A 19 -13.04 1.77 10.65
CA VAL A 19 -12.03 1.16 9.78
C VAL A 19 -11.68 2.07 8.60
N ILE A 20 -12.67 2.72 7.98
CA ILE A 20 -12.45 3.67 6.89
C ILE A 20 -11.62 4.87 7.38
N VAL A 21 -11.96 5.45 8.53
CA VAL A 21 -11.22 6.58 9.11
C VAL A 21 -9.77 6.20 9.42
N LEU A 22 -9.53 4.99 9.94
CA LEU A 22 -8.18 4.48 10.17
C LEU A 22 -7.41 4.30 8.86
N ALA A 23 -8.05 3.76 7.82
CA ALA A 23 -7.44 3.63 6.50
C ALA A 23 -7.10 5.00 5.88
N MET A 24 -7.98 5.99 6.02
CA MET A 24 -7.71 7.37 5.59
C MET A 24 -6.54 7.99 6.36
N SER A 25 -6.48 7.77 7.67
CA SER A 25 -5.38 8.23 8.52
C SER A 25 -4.05 7.61 8.09
N ALA A 26 -4.04 6.30 7.79
CA ALA A 26 -2.87 5.62 7.24
C ALA A 26 -2.45 6.20 5.88
N GLY A 27 -3.41 6.54 5.01
CA GLY A 27 -3.14 7.27 3.76
C GLY A 27 -2.48 8.63 3.99
N GLY A 28 -2.88 9.35 5.04
CA GLY A 28 -2.23 10.60 5.46
C GLY A 28 -0.76 10.42 5.83
N LEU A 29 -0.39 9.30 6.47
CA LEU A 29 1.01 8.98 6.76
C LEU A 29 1.85 8.78 5.49
N VAL A 30 1.25 8.24 4.42
CA VAL A 30 1.93 8.09 3.12
C VAL A 30 2.27 9.47 2.52
N ALA A 31 1.41 10.47 2.71
CA ALA A 31 1.70 11.84 2.26
C ALA A 31 2.93 12.42 2.98
N LEU A 32 2.98 12.29 4.30
CA LEU A 32 4.11 12.75 5.10
C LEU A 32 5.40 11.99 4.72
N GLN A 33 5.31 10.68 4.54
CA GLN A 33 6.42 9.84 4.09
C GLN A 33 6.96 10.29 2.74
N GLY A 34 6.09 10.60 1.78
CA GLY A 34 6.48 11.11 0.46
C GLY A 34 7.30 12.40 0.56
N VAL A 35 6.87 13.35 1.42
CA VAL A 35 7.60 14.60 1.68
C VAL A 35 8.97 14.33 2.27
N VAL A 36 9.04 13.55 3.36
CA VAL A 36 10.29 13.24 4.06
C VAL A 36 11.27 12.52 3.12
N ASN A 37 10.80 11.52 2.38
CA ASN A 37 11.64 10.76 1.45
C ASN A 37 12.12 11.63 0.28
N SER A 38 11.27 12.51 -0.24
CA SER A 38 11.67 13.45 -1.30
C SER A 38 12.74 14.43 -0.81
N GLN A 39 12.63 14.95 0.41
CA GLN A 39 13.68 15.77 1.02
C GLN A 39 14.98 14.99 1.22
N LEU A 40 14.89 13.76 1.72
CA LEU A 40 16.06 12.89 1.86
C LEU A 40 16.75 12.65 0.50
N GLY A 41 15.97 12.44 -0.57
CA GLY A 41 16.48 12.33 -1.93
C GLY A 41 17.20 13.58 -2.43
N LYS A 42 16.73 14.77 -2.04
CA LYS A 42 17.41 16.04 -2.34
C LYS A 42 18.72 16.18 -1.58
N VAL A 43 18.72 15.89 -0.27
CA VAL A 43 19.92 15.98 0.58
C VAL A 43 21.01 15.02 0.11
N LEU A 44 20.64 13.78 -0.22
CA LEU A 44 21.57 12.76 -0.71
C LEU A 44 21.90 12.90 -2.20
N SER A 45 21.21 13.78 -2.93
CA SER A 45 21.31 13.92 -4.39
C SER A 45 21.12 12.60 -5.17
N HIS A 46 20.44 11.60 -4.57
CA HIS A 46 20.23 10.29 -5.19
C HIS A 46 18.95 9.58 -4.69
N PRO A 47 17.98 9.27 -5.56
CA PRO A 47 16.67 8.73 -5.16
C PRO A 47 16.75 7.32 -4.57
N LEU A 48 17.59 6.44 -5.14
CA LEU A 48 17.73 5.07 -4.61
C LEU A 48 18.44 5.04 -3.26
N GLN A 49 19.33 5.99 -2.97
CA GLN A 49 20.01 6.04 -1.66
C GLN A 49 19.02 6.47 -0.57
N ALA A 50 18.18 7.45 -0.89
CA ALA A 50 17.09 7.87 -0.01
C ALA A 50 16.05 6.76 0.21
N ALA A 51 15.65 6.04 -0.85
CA ALA A 51 14.75 4.90 -0.73
C ALA A 51 15.38 3.79 0.14
N LEU A 52 16.64 3.44 -0.09
CA LEU A 52 17.36 2.43 0.70
C LEU A 52 17.41 2.81 2.18
N LEU A 53 17.77 4.05 2.50
CA LEU A 53 17.84 4.51 3.90
C LEU A 53 16.46 4.56 4.55
N SER A 54 15.42 5.00 3.82
CA SER A 54 14.02 4.99 4.28
C SER A 54 13.57 3.56 4.64
N PHE A 55 13.88 2.59 3.77
CA PHE A 55 13.59 1.18 4.03
C PHE A 55 14.40 0.61 5.21
N ALA A 56 15.67 0.99 5.36
CA ALA A 56 16.49 0.55 6.48
C ALA A 56 15.93 1.04 7.82
N VAL A 57 15.53 2.31 7.91
CA VAL A 57 14.90 2.88 9.11
C VAL A 57 13.54 2.22 9.38
N GLY A 58 12.72 2.03 8.34
CA GLY A 58 11.44 1.34 8.46
C GLY A 58 11.58 -0.12 8.93
N TRP A 59 12.53 -0.86 8.36
CA TRP A 59 12.86 -2.22 8.77
C TRP A 59 13.30 -2.27 10.23
N LEU A 60 14.19 -1.37 10.65
CA LEU A 60 14.65 -1.31 12.05
C LEU A 60 13.50 -1.00 13.00
N GLY A 61 12.62 -0.05 12.64
CA GLY A 61 11.43 0.27 13.43
C GLY A 61 10.48 -0.93 13.57
N LEU A 62 10.22 -1.65 12.48
CA LEU A 62 9.41 -2.87 12.50
C LEU A 62 10.07 -3.96 13.33
N PHE A 63 11.37 -4.18 13.16
CA PHE A 63 12.13 -5.17 13.91
C PHE A 63 12.03 -4.91 15.42
N LEU A 64 12.26 -3.68 15.87
CA LEU A 64 12.14 -3.30 17.28
C LEU A 64 10.70 -3.45 17.77
N ALA A 65 9.69 -3.05 16.98
CA ALA A 65 8.29 -3.23 17.35
C ALA A 65 7.94 -4.72 17.54
N THR A 66 8.36 -5.60 16.63
CA THR A 66 8.16 -7.06 16.74
C THR A 66 8.74 -7.62 18.04
N LEU A 67 9.92 -7.15 18.45
CA LEU A 67 10.52 -7.56 19.73
C LEU A 67 9.73 -7.02 20.93
N MET A 68 9.32 -5.74 20.89
CA MET A 68 8.57 -5.10 21.99
C MET A 68 7.19 -5.74 22.22
N PHE A 69 6.48 -6.12 21.15
CA PHE A 69 5.16 -6.75 21.25
C PHE A 69 5.21 -8.26 21.48
N GLY A 70 6.41 -8.85 21.58
CA GLY A 70 6.58 -10.27 21.91
C GLY A 70 6.04 -11.23 20.85
N THR A 71 5.84 -10.78 19.61
CA THR A 71 5.32 -11.64 18.53
C THR A 71 6.34 -12.67 18.06
N GLY A 72 7.62 -12.50 18.43
CA GLY A 72 8.74 -13.31 17.96
C GLY A 72 9.09 -13.03 16.50
N LEU A 73 10.31 -13.41 16.10
CA LEU A 73 10.70 -13.40 14.69
C LEU A 73 10.22 -14.68 13.99
N PRO A 74 9.92 -14.64 12.68
CA PRO A 74 9.65 -15.85 11.91
C PRO A 74 10.80 -16.85 12.02
N SER A 75 10.50 -18.15 12.14
CA SER A 75 11.54 -19.17 12.18
C SER A 75 12.20 -19.35 10.82
N LEU A 76 13.46 -19.79 10.80
CA LEU A 76 14.18 -20.06 9.53
C LEU A 76 13.45 -21.10 8.66
N VAL A 77 12.78 -22.07 9.29
CA VAL A 77 11.98 -23.09 8.58
C VAL A 77 10.76 -22.47 7.92
N GLN A 78 10.06 -21.54 8.60
CA GLN A 78 8.96 -20.79 7.99
C GLN A 78 9.45 -19.96 6.82
N LEU A 79 10.58 -19.26 6.97
CA LEU A 79 11.14 -18.44 5.89
C LEU A 79 11.54 -19.28 4.67
N ALA A 80 12.13 -20.46 4.88
CA ALA A 80 12.53 -21.38 3.81
C ALA A 80 11.36 -22.00 3.05
N THR A 81 10.15 -22.01 3.64
CA THR A 81 8.94 -22.59 3.02
C THR A 81 8.04 -21.53 2.36
N LEU A 82 8.38 -20.24 2.47
CA LEU A 82 7.59 -19.17 1.86
C LEU A 82 7.64 -19.23 0.33
N PRO A 83 6.50 -19.10 -0.36
CA PRO A 83 6.48 -18.94 -1.80
C PRO A 83 7.33 -17.75 -2.25
N SER A 84 8.24 -17.97 -3.21
CA SER A 84 9.18 -16.95 -3.71
C SER A 84 8.49 -15.66 -4.18
N ARG A 85 7.26 -15.77 -4.67
CA ARG A 85 6.42 -14.65 -5.13
C ARG A 85 6.11 -13.62 -4.03
N LEU A 86 6.06 -14.03 -2.75
CA LEU A 86 5.73 -13.12 -1.64
C LEU A 86 6.83 -12.10 -1.37
N TRP A 87 8.07 -12.42 -1.74
CA TRP A 87 9.21 -11.50 -1.60
C TRP A 87 9.10 -10.29 -2.54
N LEU A 88 8.26 -10.36 -3.58
CA LEU A 88 8.00 -9.24 -4.48
C LEU A 88 7.39 -8.04 -3.76
N GLY A 89 6.68 -8.24 -2.65
CA GLY A 89 6.07 -7.13 -1.90
C GLY A 89 7.09 -6.06 -1.48
N GLY A 90 8.26 -6.48 -1.00
CA GLY A 90 9.34 -5.55 -0.64
C GLY A 90 9.89 -4.79 -1.84
N LEU A 91 10.08 -5.47 -2.98
CA LEU A 91 10.57 -4.85 -4.21
C LEU A 91 9.57 -3.84 -4.79
N LEU A 92 8.27 -4.18 -4.79
CA LEU A 92 7.21 -3.27 -5.23
C LEU A 92 7.14 -2.02 -4.34
N GLY A 93 7.30 -2.18 -3.02
CA GLY A 93 7.41 -1.06 -2.10
C GLY A 93 8.63 -0.17 -2.40
N ALA A 94 9.80 -0.77 -2.63
CA ALA A 94 11.02 -0.03 -2.96
C ALA A 94 10.87 0.76 -4.26
N ALA A 95 10.24 0.17 -5.28
CA ALA A 95 9.91 0.85 -6.53
C ALA A 95 8.95 2.02 -6.30
N PHE A 96 7.90 1.83 -5.50
CA PHE A 96 6.94 2.89 -5.17
C PHE A 96 7.60 4.08 -4.45
N ILE A 97 8.41 3.82 -3.41
CA ILE A 97 9.12 4.89 -2.69
C ILE A 97 10.12 5.61 -3.59
N THR A 98 10.85 4.88 -4.43
CA THR A 98 11.76 5.52 -5.40
C THR A 98 10.99 6.43 -6.36
N ALA A 99 9.83 5.98 -6.84
CA ALA A 99 8.96 6.78 -7.71
C ALA A 99 8.45 8.03 -7.00
N THR A 100 8.01 7.95 -5.74
CA THR A 100 7.55 9.15 -5.00
C THR A 100 8.68 10.17 -4.83
N ILE A 101 9.91 9.73 -4.53
CA ILE A 101 11.08 10.62 -4.41
C ILE A 101 11.36 11.35 -5.73
N LEU A 102 11.26 10.64 -6.86
CA LEU A 102 11.51 11.18 -8.20
C LEU A 102 10.42 12.12 -8.70
N LEU A 103 9.15 11.82 -8.36
CA LEU A 103 7.98 12.46 -8.96
C LEU A 103 7.44 13.62 -8.12
N ILE A 104 7.50 13.55 -6.78
CA ILE A 104 7.01 14.63 -5.90
C ILE A 104 7.63 15.99 -6.23
N PRO A 105 8.96 16.13 -6.49
CA PRO A 105 9.54 17.41 -6.88
C PRO A 105 9.02 17.97 -8.22
N LYS A 106 8.45 17.11 -9.08
CA LYS A 106 8.02 17.47 -10.44
C LYS A 106 6.54 17.84 -10.50
N ILE A 107 5.69 17.09 -9.79
CA ILE A 107 4.23 17.24 -9.88
C ILE A 107 3.59 17.61 -8.53
N GLY A 108 4.36 17.73 -7.46
CA GLY A 108 3.85 17.99 -6.11
C GLY A 108 3.32 16.73 -5.41
N VAL A 109 3.09 16.86 -4.09
CA VAL A 109 2.66 15.75 -3.22
C VAL A 109 1.24 15.31 -3.55
N ALA A 110 0.31 16.27 -3.67
CA ALA A 110 -1.10 15.98 -3.92
C ALA A 110 -1.28 15.21 -5.24
N ASN A 111 -0.71 15.69 -6.35
CA ASN A 111 -0.86 15.04 -7.65
C ASN A 111 -0.20 13.65 -7.65
N MET A 112 0.96 13.48 -7.00
CA MET A 112 1.60 12.16 -6.87
C MET A 112 0.68 11.15 -6.14
N LEU A 113 0.06 11.55 -5.03
CA LEU A 113 -0.79 10.64 -4.26
C LEU A 113 -2.09 10.31 -4.97
N VAL A 114 -2.75 11.30 -5.58
CA VAL A 114 -3.98 11.05 -6.34
C VAL A 114 -3.68 10.18 -7.55
N ALA A 115 -2.54 10.40 -8.23
CA ALA A 115 -2.10 9.56 -9.35
C ALA A 115 -1.81 8.12 -8.89
N ALA A 116 -1.15 7.97 -7.74
CA ALA A 116 -0.89 6.67 -7.14
C ALA A 116 -2.19 5.94 -6.79
N VAL A 117 -3.15 6.62 -6.15
CA VAL A 117 -4.47 6.03 -5.82
C VAL A 117 -5.22 5.63 -7.08
N ALA A 118 -5.23 6.47 -8.13
CA ALA A 118 -5.86 6.11 -9.39
C ALA A 118 -5.26 4.83 -10.00
N GLY A 119 -3.92 4.74 -10.06
CA GLY A 119 -3.23 3.54 -10.53
C GLY A 119 -3.50 2.32 -9.65
N GLN A 120 -3.49 2.48 -8.32
CA GLN A 120 -3.80 1.43 -7.35
C GLN A 120 -5.21 0.88 -7.54
N VAL A 121 -6.21 1.75 -7.75
CA VAL A 121 -7.60 1.33 -7.96
C VAL A 121 -7.76 0.55 -9.28
N VAL A 122 -7.12 1.01 -10.36
CA VAL A 122 -7.13 0.30 -11.66
C VAL A 122 -6.49 -1.08 -11.53
N VAL A 123 -5.31 -1.15 -10.93
CA VAL A 123 -4.60 -2.42 -10.72
C VAL A 123 -5.40 -3.33 -9.80
N ALA A 124 -6.00 -2.81 -8.72
CA ALA A 124 -6.84 -3.58 -7.81
C ALA A 124 -8.04 -4.21 -8.51
N LEU A 125 -8.71 -3.49 -9.44
CA LEU A 125 -9.78 -4.09 -10.24
C LEU A 125 -9.30 -5.32 -11.02
N VAL A 126 -8.14 -5.23 -11.64
CA VAL A 126 -7.56 -6.34 -12.42
C VAL A 126 -7.18 -7.50 -11.51
N LEU A 127 -6.48 -7.22 -10.41
CA LEU A 127 -6.05 -8.25 -9.46
C LEU A 127 -7.24 -8.99 -8.84
N ASP A 128 -8.27 -8.26 -8.42
CA ASP A 128 -9.49 -8.83 -7.84
C ASP A 128 -10.27 -9.64 -8.89
N HIS A 129 -10.31 -9.19 -10.15
CA HIS A 129 -11.02 -9.91 -11.21
C HIS A 129 -10.46 -11.30 -11.47
N TYR A 130 -9.12 -11.41 -11.47
CA TYR A 130 -8.42 -12.66 -11.73
C TYR A 130 -8.05 -13.42 -10.44
N GLY A 131 -8.38 -12.90 -9.25
CA GLY A 131 -8.03 -13.54 -7.97
C GLY A 131 -6.51 -13.68 -7.76
N VAL A 132 -5.73 -12.73 -8.28
CA VAL A 132 -4.27 -12.82 -8.31
C VAL A 132 -3.70 -12.91 -6.89
N LEU A 133 -2.71 -13.79 -6.68
CA LEU A 133 -2.07 -14.06 -5.38
C LEU A 133 -3.05 -14.53 -4.28
N GLY A 134 -4.19 -15.11 -4.64
CA GLY A 134 -5.19 -15.57 -3.69
C GLY A 134 -6.09 -14.45 -3.14
N ALA A 135 -6.11 -13.29 -3.80
CA ALA A 135 -7.08 -12.24 -3.54
C ALA A 135 -8.52 -12.77 -3.71
N LEU A 136 -9.46 -12.20 -2.94
CA LEU A 136 -10.88 -12.55 -3.04
C LEU A 136 -11.37 -12.19 -4.45
N GLN A 137 -11.63 -13.23 -5.26
CA GLN A 137 -12.03 -13.02 -6.64
C GLN A 137 -13.39 -12.32 -6.71
N GLN A 138 -13.42 -11.15 -7.37
CA GLN A 138 -14.63 -10.37 -7.56
C GLN A 138 -14.75 -9.94 -9.01
N SER A 139 -15.91 -10.15 -9.62
CA SER A 139 -16.17 -9.68 -10.96
C SER A 139 -16.12 -8.16 -11.04
N ILE A 140 -15.66 -7.65 -12.18
CA ILE A 140 -15.74 -6.22 -12.47
C ILE A 140 -17.21 -5.91 -12.72
N THR A 141 -17.85 -5.26 -11.74
CA THR A 141 -19.22 -4.77 -11.88
C THR A 141 -19.22 -3.36 -12.46
N LEU A 142 -20.36 -2.96 -13.05
CA LEU A 142 -20.52 -1.61 -13.58
C LEU A 142 -20.25 -0.54 -12.51
N THR A 143 -20.72 -0.76 -11.28
CA THR A 143 -20.49 0.16 -10.15
C THR A 143 -19.01 0.32 -9.82
N ARG A 144 -18.24 -0.78 -9.81
CA ARG A 144 -16.79 -0.73 -9.56
C ARG A 144 -16.06 0.00 -10.69
N ALA A 145 -16.43 -0.27 -11.94
CA ALA A 145 -15.88 0.42 -13.10
C ALA A 145 -16.17 1.94 -13.05
N LEU A 146 -17.41 2.33 -12.76
CA LEU A 146 -17.80 3.73 -12.61
C LEU A 146 -17.05 4.42 -11.45
N GLY A 147 -16.89 3.74 -10.31
CA GLY A 147 -16.11 4.26 -9.19
C GLY A 147 -14.64 4.51 -9.57
N THR A 148 -14.02 3.59 -10.32
CA THR A 148 -12.66 3.77 -10.83
C THR A 148 -12.56 4.93 -11.81
N ILE A 149 -13.52 5.08 -12.73
CA ILE A 149 -13.59 6.22 -13.64
C ILE A 149 -13.69 7.54 -12.87
N LEU A 150 -14.47 7.58 -11.79
CA LEU A 150 -14.60 8.76 -10.95
C LEU A 150 -13.28 9.15 -10.26
N VAL A 151 -12.53 8.17 -9.76
CA VAL A 151 -11.18 8.40 -9.18
C VAL A 151 -10.22 8.96 -10.23
N ILE A 152 -10.21 8.40 -11.45
CA ILE A 152 -9.37 8.89 -12.56
C ILE A 152 -9.79 10.31 -12.96
N THR A 153 -11.09 10.59 -13.01
CA THR A 153 -11.60 11.93 -13.32
C THR A 153 -11.18 12.92 -12.23
N GLY A 154 -11.25 12.52 -10.96
CA GLY A 154 -10.75 13.31 -9.84
C GLY A 154 -9.26 13.66 -9.98
N LEU A 155 -8.42 12.72 -10.43
CA LEU A 155 -7.02 12.99 -10.77
C LEU A 155 -6.88 14.08 -11.83
N VAL A 156 -7.61 13.97 -12.94
CA VAL A 156 -7.53 14.94 -14.05
C VAL A 156 -7.93 16.34 -13.60
N ILE A 157 -8.93 16.45 -12.72
CA ILE A 157 -9.39 17.73 -12.17
C ILE A 157 -8.37 18.31 -11.19
N ILE A 158 -7.80 17.49 -10.30
CA ILE A 158 -6.82 17.94 -9.29
C ILE A 158 -5.48 18.31 -9.94
N ASN A 159 -5.11 17.65 -11.03
CA ASN A 159 -3.86 17.86 -11.74
C ASN A 159 -3.87 19.09 -12.68
N GLN A 160 -4.62 20.14 -12.32
CA GLN A 160 -4.62 21.46 -12.98
C GLN A 160 -3.89 22.48 -12.12
#